data_AF-A0A067FL97-F1
#
_entry.id   AF-A0A067FL97-F1
#
_cell.length_a   1.000
_cell.length_b   1.000
_cell.length_c   1.000
_cell.angle_alpha   90.00
_cell.angle_beta   90.00
_cell.angle_gamma   90.00
#
_symmetry.space_group_name_H-M   'P 1'
#
loop_
_entity.id
_entity.type
_entity.pdbx_description
1 polymer ?
#
loop_
_entity_poly.entity_id
_entity_poly.type
_entity_poly.pdbx_seq_one_letter_code
_entity_poly.pdbx_strand_id
1 'polypeptide(L)'
;MLDIKGADAAKVVLVIGIMTLHSFGEGSGVGVSFAGSKGFSQGLLVTLAIAVHNIPEGLAVSMMLASKGVSPQNAMLWSIITSLPQPIVAVPSFICADAFNKFLPFCTGFAAGCMIWMVIAEVLPDAFKEASPTPVASAATISVAFMEALSTLFQNLSHDYNSQDASGYFVSLLFGLGPLLGGIVLLAFAHAFSLQHALLMGAASGIAFVLGGWRPVQLLLSSKMGFIPLVFLLAAGAAFVHVSSSSILKLAGRKKTSSVSLPTVNSFPVSVLTLQSFLSCGAVALHALAEGLALGVAAPKAYGLGQHMVLPVSLHGLPRGAAVASCIYGATASLPASLAAAALIGFMGPTSAIGAILAGIDYSGLDHVMVFACGGLLPSFGRIVKRAASLDTRKGSCGLIFGVGFATLCLTCTKLVCLHTPYCNSAPEAVR
;
A
#
# COMPACT_ATOMS: atom_id res chain seq x y z
N MET A 1 20.70 28.65 4.66
CA MET A 1 20.83 28.25 3.24
C MET A 1 21.98 27.27 3.16
N LEU A 2 21.80 26.17 2.44
CA LEU A 2 22.65 24.96 2.37
C LEU A 2 24.15 25.21 2.71
N ASP A 3 24.61 24.79 3.90
CA ASP A 3 26.02 24.92 4.32
C ASP A 3 26.86 23.77 3.75
N ILE A 4 26.96 23.72 2.42
CA ILE A 4 27.69 22.70 1.66
C ILE A 4 28.79 23.39 0.88
N LYS A 5 30.00 22.82 0.85
CA LYS A 5 31.18 23.42 0.19
C LYS A 5 31.77 22.47 -0.85
N GLY A 6 32.43 23.04 -1.86
CA GLY A 6 33.19 22.28 -2.86
C GLY A 6 32.30 21.50 -3.84
N ALA A 7 32.75 20.31 -4.24
CA ALA A 7 32.10 19.50 -5.28
C ALA A 7 30.66 19.07 -4.93
N ASP A 8 30.35 18.88 -3.65
CA ASP A 8 29.02 18.48 -3.20
C ASP A 8 27.99 19.62 -3.34
N ALA A 9 28.43 20.88 -3.21
CA ALA A 9 27.56 22.04 -3.41
C ALA A 9 27.15 22.18 -4.89
N ALA A 10 28.09 21.99 -5.81
CA ALA A 10 27.82 22.02 -7.25
C ALA A 10 26.83 20.92 -7.65
N LYS A 11 26.97 19.72 -7.10
CA LYS A 11 26.04 18.61 -7.31
C LYS A 11 24.65 18.90 -6.79
N VAL A 12 24.54 19.43 -5.56
CA VAL A 12 23.23 19.76 -4.97
C VAL A 12 22.50 20.82 -5.79
N VAL A 13 23.20 21.85 -6.25
CA VAL A 13 22.64 22.88 -7.15
C VAL A 13 22.17 22.27 -8.47
N LEU A 14 23.00 21.40 -9.06
CA LEU A 14 22.68 20.72 -10.31
C LEU A 14 21.43 19.85 -10.17
N VAL A 15 21.33 19.04 -9.12
CA VAL A 15 20.15 18.19 -8.86
C VAL A 15 18.91 19.05 -8.66
N ILE A 16 18.98 20.09 -7.82
CA ILE A 16 17.84 21.00 -7.61
C ILE A 16 17.38 21.61 -8.94
N GLY A 17 18.32 22.07 -9.77
CA GLY A 17 18.01 22.61 -11.09
C GLY A 17 17.34 21.60 -12.02
N ILE A 18 17.88 20.37 -12.09
CA ILE A 18 17.34 19.30 -12.92
C ILE A 18 15.93 18.88 -12.47
N MET A 19 15.72 18.68 -11.17
CA MET A 19 14.40 18.31 -10.62
C MET A 19 13.37 19.43 -10.82
N THR A 20 13.78 20.69 -10.71
CA THR A 20 12.90 21.83 -10.99
C THR A 20 12.42 21.82 -12.45
N LEU A 21 13.32 21.55 -13.41
CA LEU A 21 12.95 21.46 -14.82
C LEU A 21 12.15 20.19 -15.14
N HIS A 22 12.40 19.08 -14.43
CA HIS A 22 11.60 17.86 -14.53
C HIS A 22 10.14 18.14 -14.12
N SER A 23 9.96 18.74 -12.95
CA SER A 23 8.67 19.17 -12.39
C SER A 23 7.91 20.16 -13.29
N PHE A 24 8.63 20.98 -14.07
CA PHE A 24 8.02 21.84 -15.10
C PHE A 24 7.34 21.01 -16.21
N GLY A 25 8.00 19.96 -16.69
CA GLY A 25 7.46 19.07 -17.71
C GLY A 25 6.24 18.31 -17.21
N GLU A 26 6.28 17.82 -15.97
CA GLU A 26 5.15 17.16 -15.33
C GLU A 26 3.95 18.09 -15.13
N GLY A 27 4.19 19.30 -14.63
CA GLY A 27 3.15 20.34 -14.51
C GLY A 27 2.48 20.64 -15.85
N SER A 28 3.28 20.69 -16.93
CA SER A 28 2.78 20.87 -18.29
C SER A 28 1.86 19.71 -18.71
N GLY A 29 2.29 18.47 -18.45
CA GLY A 29 1.50 17.26 -18.71
C GLY A 29 0.19 17.24 -17.95
N VAL A 30 0.20 17.61 -16.66
CA VAL A 30 -1.01 17.77 -15.84
C VAL A 30 -1.96 18.78 -16.47
N GLY A 31 -1.50 20.01 -16.75
CA GLY A 31 -2.37 21.05 -17.30
C GLY A 31 -3.00 20.67 -18.64
N VAL A 32 -2.19 20.14 -19.56
CA VAL A 32 -2.65 19.70 -20.89
C VAL A 32 -3.65 18.55 -20.80
N SER A 33 -3.46 17.63 -19.85
CA SER A 33 -4.38 16.49 -19.68
C SER A 33 -5.79 16.88 -19.26
N PHE A 34 -5.99 18.09 -18.71
CA PHE A 34 -7.31 18.65 -18.41
C PHE A 34 -8.03 19.25 -19.62
N ALA A 35 -7.38 19.38 -20.77
CA ALA A 35 -7.97 19.98 -21.96
C ALA A 35 -8.83 18.98 -22.76
N GLY A 36 -9.79 19.50 -23.53
CA GLY A 36 -10.64 18.70 -24.43
C GLY A 36 -11.90 18.10 -23.77
N SER A 37 -12.67 17.35 -24.55
CA SER A 37 -14.01 16.86 -24.16
C SER A 37 -14.00 15.82 -23.03
N LYS A 38 -12.89 15.09 -22.86
CA LYS A 38 -12.66 14.15 -21.74
C LYS A 38 -11.67 14.70 -20.70
N GLY A 39 -11.40 16.01 -20.74
CA GLY A 39 -10.32 16.63 -19.98
C GLY A 39 -10.41 16.41 -18.47
N PHE A 40 -11.60 16.45 -17.87
CA PHE A 40 -11.71 16.26 -16.42
C PHE A 40 -11.30 14.84 -15.97
N SER A 41 -11.75 13.79 -16.66
CA SER A 41 -11.42 12.40 -16.29
C SER A 41 -9.97 12.05 -16.63
N GLN A 42 -9.49 12.48 -17.79
CA GLN A 42 -8.10 12.29 -18.20
C GLN A 42 -7.14 13.07 -17.30
N GLY A 43 -7.47 14.34 -17.02
CA GLY A 43 -6.67 15.21 -16.18
C GLY A 43 -6.59 14.73 -14.74
N LEU A 44 -7.69 14.24 -14.18
CA LEU A 44 -7.70 13.64 -12.85
C LEU A 44 -6.81 12.39 -12.80
N LEU A 45 -6.87 11.53 -13.83
CA LEU A 45 -6.03 10.33 -13.92
C LEU A 45 -4.54 10.70 -13.97
N VAL A 46 -4.15 11.61 -14.85
CA VAL A 46 -2.75 12.04 -15.01
C VAL A 46 -2.23 12.74 -13.75
N THR A 47 -3.04 13.62 -13.16
CA THR A 47 -2.69 14.31 -11.90
C THR A 47 -2.40 13.32 -10.78
N LEU A 48 -3.25 12.30 -10.63
CA LEU A 48 -3.08 11.33 -9.57
C LEU A 48 -1.92 10.36 -9.84
N ALA A 49 -1.70 9.97 -11.10
CA ALA A 49 -0.53 9.17 -11.47
C ALA A 49 0.77 9.92 -11.14
N ILE A 50 0.84 11.21 -11.47
CA ILE A 50 1.98 12.07 -11.14
C ILE A 50 2.08 12.27 -9.61
N ALA A 51 0.96 12.47 -8.90
CA ALA A 51 0.99 12.60 -7.44
C ALA A 51 1.57 11.35 -6.75
N VAL A 52 1.26 10.15 -7.24
CA VAL A 52 1.84 8.89 -6.73
C VAL A 52 3.32 8.77 -7.11
N HIS A 53 3.70 9.19 -8.32
CA HIS A 53 5.09 9.24 -8.78
C HIS A 53 5.97 10.17 -7.93
N ASN A 54 5.41 11.30 -7.50
CA ASN A 54 6.16 12.33 -6.78
C ASN A 54 6.51 11.95 -5.34
N ILE A 55 5.82 10.95 -4.76
CA ILE A 55 6.15 10.45 -3.40
C ILE A 55 7.54 9.80 -3.36
N PRO A 56 7.84 8.76 -4.18
CA PRO A 56 9.18 8.18 -4.23
C PRO A 56 10.22 9.17 -4.78
N GLU A 57 9.86 10.07 -5.70
CA GLU A 57 10.78 11.09 -6.21
C GLU A 57 11.20 12.07 -5.12
N GLY A 58 10.25 12.66 -4.40
CA GLY A 58 10.55 13.59 -3.30
C GLY A 58 11.35 12.93 -2.17
N LEU A 59 11.10 11.66 -1.90
CA LEU A 59 11.89 10.87 -0.96
C LEU A 59 13.33 10.68 -1.48
N ALA A 60 13.52 10.35 -2.76
CA ALA A 60 14.83 10.17 -3.36
C ALA A 60 15.65 11.47 -3.34
N VAL A 61 15.04 12.61 -3.70
CA VAL A 61 15.69 13.93 -3.62
C VAL A 61 16.08 14.25 -2.18
N SER A 62 15.15 14.05 -1.22
CA SER A 62 15.41 14.30 0.20
C SER A 62 16.53 13.43 0.77
N MET A 63 16.57 12.14 0.42
CA MET A 63 17.61 11.20 0.84
C MET A 63 18.97 11.56 0.25
N MET A 64 19.02 11.96 -1.02
CA MET A 64 20.26 12.40 -1.66
C MET A 64 20.79 13.67 -1.00
N LEU A 65 19.95 14.69 -0.77
CA LEU A 65 20.37 15.90 -0.07
C LEU A 65 20.90 15.58 1.33
N ALA A 66 20.22 14.69 2.06
CA ALA A 66 20.67 14.26 3.37
C ALA A 66 22.04 13.53 3.34
N SER A 67 22.30 12.72 2.30
CA SER A 67 23.60 12.03 2.15
C SER A 67 24.77 12.99 1.88
N LYS A 68 24.49 14.21 1.41
CA LYS A 68 25.48 15.29 1.22
C LYS A 68 25.58 16.25 2.41
N GLY A 69 24.99 15.90 3.55
CA GLY A 69 25.09 16.69 4.79
C GLY A 69 24.03 17.78 4.95
N VAL A 70 22.99 17.81 4.11
CA VAL A 70 21.84 18.71 4.31
C VAL A 70 20.99 18.21 5.48
N SER A 71 20.60 19.12 6.38
CA SER A 71 19.71 18.74 7.48
C SER A 71 18.36 18.21 6.96
N PRO A 72 17.74 17.20 7.61
CA PRO A 72 16.51 16.57 7.11
C PRO A 72 15.36 17.55 6.83
N GLN A 73 15.21 18.59 7.67
CA GLN A 73 14.20 19.64 7.48
C GLN A 73 14.45 20.47 6.22
N ASN A 74 15.72 20.81 5.95
CA ASN A 74 16.09 21.52 4.73
C ASN A 74 15.96 20.62 3.51
N ALA A 75 16.32 19.34 3.61
CA ALA A 75 16.16 18.38 2.51
C ALA A 75 14.69 18.23 2.10
N MET A 76 13.78 18.10 3.07
CA MET A 76 12.34 18.11 2.84
C MET A 76 11.88 19.41 2.18
N LEU A 77 12.31 20.58 2.69
CA LEU A 77 11.92 21.88 2.15
C LEU A 77 12.39 22.04 0.69
N TRP A 78 13.63 21.66 0.40
CA TRP A 78 14.17 21.71 -0.96
C TRP A 78 13.47 20.75 -1.91
N SER A 79 13.05 19.57 -1.45
CA SER A 79 12.21 18.66 -2.24
C SER A 79 10.84 19.26 -2.58
N ILE A 80 10.24 20.03 -1.67
CA ILE A 80 8.97 20.74 -1.95
C ILE A 80 9.23 21.85 -2.98
N ILE A 81 10.32 22.61 -2.81
CA ILE A 81 10.70 23.72 -3.72
C ILE A 81 10.89 23.21 -5.14
N THR A 82 11.55 22.05 -5.33
CA THR A 82 11.75 21.48 -6.67
C THR A 82 10.45 21.08 -7.36
N SER A 83 9.38 20.76 -6.60
CA SER A 83 8.07 20.39 -7.15
C SER A 83 7.10 21.56 -7.34
N LEU A 84 7.41 22.76 -6.82
CA LEU A 84 6.58 23.96 -7.02
C LEU A 84 6.28 24.32 -8.49
N PRO A 85 7.15 24.05 -9.48
CA PRO A 85 6.82 24.29 -10.88
C PRO A 85 5.56 23.55 -11.34
N GLN A 86 5.25 22.37 -10.78
CA GLN A 86 4.09 21.56 -11.19
C GLN A 86 2.76 22.34 -11.10
N PRO A 87 2.33 22.86 -9.93
CA PRO A 87 1.10 23.63 -9.83
C PRO A 87 1.18 24.98 -10.55
N ILE A 88 2.35 25.60 -10.64
CA ILE A 88 2.54 26.91 -11.30
C ILE A 88 2.32 26.78 -12.81
N VAL A 89 2.82 25.71 -13.42
CA VAL A 89 2.82 25.49 -14.87
C VAL A 89 1.55 24.80 -15.34
N ALA A 90 0.89 24.02 -14.49
CA ALA A 90 -0.35 23.32 -14.83
C ALA A 90 -1.47 24.28 -15.30
N VAL A 91 -1.65 25.43 -14.65
CA VAL A 91 -2.72 26.38 -15.01
C VAL A 91 -2.48 27.03 -16.38
N PRO A 92 -1.32 27.64 -16.67
CA PRO A 92 -1.00 28.12 -18.01
C PRO A 92 -1.07 27.02 -19.08
N SER A 93 -0.64 25.80 -18.75
CA SER A 93 -0.65 24.67 -19.69
C SER A 93 -2.06 24.21 -20.04
N PHE A 94 -2.99 24.29 -19.10
CA PHE A 94 -4.42 24.07 -19.36
C PHE A 94 -5.01 25.18 -20.23
N ILE A 95 -4.73 26.45 -19.92
CA ILE A 95 -5.25 27.61 -20.67
C ILE A 95 -4.72 27.62 -22.12
N CYS A 96 -3.45 27.25 -22.30
CA CYS A 96 -2.75 27.25 -23.58
C CYS A 96 -2.48 25.82 -24.09
N ALA A 97 -3.44 24.91 -23.89
CA ALA A 97 -3.25 23.48 -24.13
C ALA A 97 -2.76 23.13 -25.55
N ASP A 98 -3.21 23.83 -26.59
CA ASP A 98 -2.75 23.58 -27.97
C ASP A 98 -1.27 23.95 -28.19
N ALA A 99 -0.81 25.02 -27.53
CA ALA A 99 0.60 25.42 -27.59
C ALA A 99 1.47 24.46 -26.78
N PHE A 100 1.02 24.11 -25.57
CA PHE A 100 1.74 23.17 -24.71
C PHE A 100 1.71 21.74 -25.26
N ASN A 101 0.66 21.30 -25.94
CA ASN A 101 0.63 20.00 -26.63
C ASN A 101 1.74 19.89 -27.69
N LYS A 102 2.01 20.95 -28.45
CA LYS A 102 3.11 20.98 -29.43
C LYS A 102 4.48 20.96 -28.76
N PHE A 103 4.58 21.53 -27.57
CA PHE A 103 5.82 21.58 -26.78
C PHE A 103 6.02 20.35 -25.88
N LEU A 104 4.96 19.58 -25.63
CA LEU A 104 4.95 18.43 -24.72
C LEU A 104 6.01 17.38 -25.08
N PRO A 105 6.18 16.95 -26.35
CA PRO A 105 7.18 15.96 -26.72
C PRO A 105 8.61 16.41 -26.37
N PHE A 106 8.88 17.71 -26.48
CA PHE A 106 10.15 18.29 -26.07
C PHE A 106 10.31 18.27 -24.55
N CYS A 107 9.30 18.72 -23.80
CA CYS A 107 9.30 18.67 -22.32
C CYS A 107 9.46 17.25 -21.78
N THR A 108 8.74 16.28 -22.33
CA THR A 108 8.78 14.88 -21.87
C THR A 108 10.10 14.21 -22.25
N GLY A 109 10.62 14.47 -23.46
CA GLY A 109 11.95 14.00 -23.87
C GLY A 109 13.06 14.58 -23.00
N PHE A 110 12.99 15.88 -22.68
CA PHE A 110 13.91 16.53 -21.76
C PHE A 110 13.82 15.94 -20.35
N ALA A 111 12.60 15.80 -19.81
CA ALA A 111 12.36 15.20 -18.50
C ALA A 111 12.89 13.76 -18.41
N ALA A 112 12.70 12.95 -19.46
CA ALA A 112 13.25 11.60 -19.54
C ALA A 112 14.79 11.61 -19.53
N GLY A 113 15.42 12.50 -20.31
CA GLY A 113 16.87 12.68 -20.31
C GLY A 113 17.43 13.08 -18.94
N CYS A 114 16.76 14.00 -18.25
CA CYS A 114 17.08 14.41 -16.89
C CYS A 114 17.04 13.24 -15.89
N MET A 115 16.00 12.41 -15.94
CA MET A 115 15.86 11.27 -15.03
C MET A 115 16.87 10.16 -15.33
N ILE A 116 17.18 9.91 -16.60
CA ILE A 116 18.25 8.98 -17.00
C ILE A 116 19.60 9.45 -16.46
N TRP A 117 19.92 10.74 -16.66
CA TRP A 117 21.17 11.31 -16.15
C TRP A 117 21.23 11.24 -14.62
N MET A 118 20.16 11.61 -13.91
CA MET A 118 20.08 11.53 -12.45
C MET A 118 20.31 10.11 -11.92
N VAL A 119 19.69 9.13 -12.56
CA VAL A 119 19.84 7.73 -12.16
C VAL A 119 21.28 7.27 -12.37
N ILE A 120 21.89 7.57 -13.51
CA ILE A 120 23.26 7.11 -13.86
C ILE A 120 24.34 7.87 -13.09
N ALA A 121 24.20 9.19 -12.93
CA ALA A 121 25.23 10.06 -12.38
C ALA A 121 25.19 10.16 -10.86
N GLU A 122 24.01 10.02 -10.25
CA GLU A 122 23.84 10.24 -8.80
C GLU A 122 23.28 9.00 -8.09
N VAL A 123 22.12 8.47 -8.50
CA VAL A 123 21.44 7.40 -7.75
C VAL A 123 22.21 6.06 -7.77
N LEU A 124 22.62 5.58 -8.95
CA LEU A 124 23.37 4.33 -9.10
C LEU A 124 24.74 4.40 -8.40
N PRO A 125 25.56 5.44 -8.60
CA PRO A 125 26.85 5.56 -7.92
C PRO A 125 26.72 5.63 -6.40
N ASP A 126 25.71 6.32 -5.86
CA ASP A 126 25.49 6.36 -4.41
C ASP A 126 24.96 5.00 -3.90
N ALA A 127 24.09 4.31 -4.65
CA ALA A 127 23.63 2.96 -4.28
C ALA A 127 24.78 1.94 -4.23
N PHE A 128 25.74 2.00 -5.16
CA PHE A 128 26.91 1.12 -5.17
C PHE A 128 27.94 1.41 -4.06
N LYS A 129 27.87 2.58 -3.40
CA LYS A 129 28.67 2.85 -2.20
C LYS A 129 28.11 2.13 -0.97
N GLU A 130 26.79 2.04 -0.89
CA GLU A 130 26.07 1.51 0.28
C GLU A 130 25.76 0.00 0.18
N ALA A 131 25.71 -0.55 -1.04
CA ALA A 131 25.35 -1.95 -1.27
C ALA A 131 26.18 -2.60 -2.38
N SER A 132 26.29 -3.94 -2.32
CA SER A 132 26.97 -4.71 -3.36
C SER A 132 26.22 -4.64 -4.70
N PRO A 133 26.90 -4.86 -5.85
CA PRO A 133 26.27 -4.64 -7.15
C PRO A 133 25.03 -5.49 -7.44
N THR A 134 24.98 -6.71 -6.92
CA THR A 134 23.90 -7.67 -7.20
C THR A 134 22.54 -7.22 -6.63
N PRO A 135 22.40 -6.85 -5.34
CA PRO A 135 21.17 -6.25 -4.81
C PRO A 135 20.71 -5.01 -5.58
N VAL A 136 21.63 -4.08 -5.89
CA VAL A 136 21.31 -2.83 -6.61
C VAL A 136 20.75 -3.14 -8.00
N ALA A 137 21.41 -4.03 -8.75
CA ALA A 137 20.94 -4.45 -10.07
C ALA A 137 19.58 -5.18 -10.01
N SER A 138 19.38 -6.04 -9.00
CA SER A 138 18.10 -6.73 -8.81
C SER A 138 16.95 -5.77 -8.49
N ALA A 139 17.18 -4.79 -7.62
CA ALA A 139 16.20 -3.78 -7.26
C ALA A 139 15.84 -2.91 -8.48
N ALA A 140 16.85 -2.45 -9.23
CA ALA A 140 16.64 -1.66 -10.44
C ALA A 140 15.82 -2.45 -11.49
N THR A 141 16.15 -3.73 -11.71
CA THR A 141 15.44 -4.57 -12.69
C THR A 141 13.99 -4.81 -12.28
N ILE A 142 13.73 -5.08 -10.99
CA ILE A 142 12.37 -5.24 -10.45
C ILE A 142 11.58 -3.93 -10.59
N SER A 143 12.19 -2.79 -10.31
CA SER A 143 11.56 -1.48 -10.47
C SER A 143 11.19 -1.19 -11.92
N VAL A 144 12.07 -1.48 -12.88
CA VAL A 144 11.76 -1.33 -14.32
C VAL A 144 10.64 -2.28 -14.75
N ALA A 145 10.72 -3.56 -14.36
CA ALA A 145 9.68 -4.53 -14.68
C ALA A 145 8.32 -4.15 -14.08
N PHE A 146 8.30 -3.61 -12.87
CA PHE A 146 7.10 -3.09 -12.24
C PHE A 146 6.53 -1.87 -12.98
N MET A 147 7.38 -0.91 -13.36
CA MET A 147 6.94 0.28 -14.09
C MET A 147 6.42 -0.07 -15.50
N GLU A 148 7.03 -1.03 -16.19
CA GLU A 148 6.54 -1.54 -17.48
C GLU A 148 5.24 -2.33 -17.34
N ALA A 149 5.11 -3.16 -16.30
CA ALA A 149 3.86 -3.85 -16.00
C ALA A 149 2.73 -2.86 -15.68
N LEU A 150 3.05 -1.78 -14.96
CA LEU A 150 2.10 -0.71 -14.67
C LEU A 150 1.73 0.07 -15.94
N SER A 151 2.70 0.38 -16.80
CA SER A 151 2.49 1.06 -18.09
C SER A 151 1.60 0.25 -19.04
N THR A 152 1.92 -1.05 -19.21
CA THR A 152 1.12 -1.97 -20.04
C THR A 152 -0.28 -2.19 -19.48
N LEU A 153 -0.43 -2.23 -18.14
CA LEU A 153 -1.74 -2.19 -17.50
C LEU A 153 -2.50 -0.92 -17.89
N PHE A 154 -1.92 0.27 -17.73
CA PHE A 154 -2.57 1.53 -18.12
C PHE A 154 -2.91 1.61 -19.61
N GLN A 155 -2.07 1.08 -20.49
CA GLN A 155 -2.34 1.05 -21.94
C GLN A 155 -3.49 0.12 -22.29
N ASN A 156 -3.53 -1.08 -21.70
CA ASN A 156 -4.66 -2.02 -21.84
C ASN A 156 -5.97 -1.43 -21.29
N LEU A 157 -5.89 -0.57 -20.27
CA LEU A 157 -7.04 0.17 -19.75
C LEU A 157 -7.53 1.29 -20.71
N SER A 158 -6.68 1.77 -21.61
CA SER A 158 -6.97 2.94 -22.46
C SER A 158 -7.61 2.61 -23.82
N HIS A 159 -7.45 1.38 -24.33
CA HIS A 159 -7.79 1.04 -25.71
C HIS A 159 -9.26 0.60 -25.92
N ASP A 160 -10.02 0.30 -24.86
CA ASP A 160 -11.37 -0.27 -25.00
C ASP A 160 -12.48 0.29 -24.08
N TYR A 161 -12.24 1.33 -23.25
CA TYR A 161 -13.13 1.54 -22.09
C TYR A 161 -13.98 2.82 -21.98
N ASN A 162 -15.20 2.58 -21.49
CA ASN A 162 -16.12 3.52 -20.88
C ASN A 162 -15.51 4.07 -19.57
N SER A 163 -15.71 5.35 -19.25
CA SER A 163 -14.99 6.05 -18.16
C SER A 163 -15.25 5.52 -16.74
N GLN A 164 -16.20 4.58 -16.56
CA GLN A 164 -16.62 4.04 -15.27
C GLN A 164 -15.77 2.87 -14.77
N ASP A 165 -15.21 2.04 -15.65
CA ASP A 165 -14.39 0.90 -15.21
C ASP A 165 -12.93 1.30 -14.95
N ALA A 166 -12.42 2.28 -15.71
CA ALA A 166 -11.09 2.85 -15.49
C ALA A 166 -10.93 3.46 -14.09
N SER A 167 -11.99 4.09 -13.55
CA SER A 167 -11.99 4.59 -12.17
C SER A 167 -11.99 3.43 -11.14
N GLY A 168 -12.67 2.31 -11.44
CA GLY A 168 -12.67 1.13 -10.59
C GLY A 168 -11.31 0.44 -10.48
N TYR A 169 -10.59 0.32 -11.59
CA TYR A 169 -9.21 -0.19 -11.61
C TYR A 169 -8.25 0.72 -10.83
N PHE A 170 -8.39 2.02 -11.00
CA PHE A 170 -7.56 3.01 -10.32
C PHE A 170 -7.78 3.02 -8.79
N VAL A 171 -9.04 2.97 -8.35
CA VAL A 171 -9.38 2.81 -6.92
C VAL A 171 -8.82 1.49 -6.36
N SER A 172 -8.85 0.42 -7.16
CA SER A 172 -8.29 -0.88 -6.79
C SER A 172 -6.77 -0.84 -6.63
N LEU A 173 -6.04 -0.10 -7.47
CA LEU A 173 -4.58 0.03 -7.37
C LEU A 173 -4.16 0.85 -6.13
N LEU A 174 -4.83 1.97 -5.86
CA LEU A 174 -4.58 2.81 -4.69
C LEU A 174 -4.91 2.12 -3.37
N PHE A 175 -5.96 1.30 -3.35
CA PHE A 175 -6.25 0.42 -2.23
C PHE A 175 -5.04 -0.43 -1.82
N GLY A 176 -4.24 -0.87 -2.80
CA GLY A 176 -3.04 -1.65 -2.55
C GLY A 176 -1.86 -0.86 -1.98
N LEU A 177 -1.86 0.47 -2.11
CA LEU A 177 -0.83 1.32 -1.52
C LEU A 177 -1.04 1.51 -0.01
N GLY A 178 -2.29 1.45 0.46
CA GLY A 178 -2.66 1.59 1.87
C GLY A 178 -1.89 0.65 2.80
N PRO A 179 -1.85 -0.68 2.57
CA PRO A 179 -1.09 -1.60 3.42
C PRO A 179 0.43 -1.30 3.44
N LEU A 180 1.03 -0.91 2.32
CA LEU A 180 2.44 -0.53 2.31
C LEU A 180 2.68 0.72 3.17
N LEU A 181 1.88 1.77 2.98
CA LEU A 181 1.96 3.01 3.75
C LEU A 181 1.72 2.78 5.24
N GLY A 182 0.74 1.95 5.60
CA GLY A 182 0.45 1.59 6.99
C GLY A 182 1.60 0.85 7.65
N GLY A 183 2.28 -0.04 6.90
CA GLY A 183 3.49 -0.70 7.34
C GLY A 183 4.64 0.29 7.58
N ILE A 184 4.90 1.18 6.62
CA ILE A 184 5.94 2.21 6.71
C ILE A 184 5.70 3.13 7.91
N VAL A 185 4.50 3.68 8.05
CA VAL A 185 4.15 4.62 9.14
C VAL A 185 4.33 3.97 10.51
N LEU A 186 3.82 2.75 10.69
CA LEU A 186 3.93 2.07 11.97
C LEU A 186 5.37 1.68 12.30
N LEU A 187 6.15 1.23 11.31
CA LEU A 187 7.56 0.87 11.51
C LEU A 187 8.44 2.08 11.75
N ALA A 188 8.22 3.18 11.04
CA ALA A 188 8.90 4.46 11.29
C ALA A 188 8.62 4.95 12.71
N PHE A 189 7.36 4.88 13.15
CA PHE A 189 6.98 5.18 14.53
C PHE A 189 7.63 4.22 15.53
N ALA A 190 7.60 2.91 15.25
CA ALA A 190 8.21 1.92 16.13
C ALA A 190 9.72 2.11 16.29
N HIS A 191 10.42 2.50 15.21
CA HIS A 191 11.84 2.78 15.21
C HIS A 191 12.15 4.09 15.95
N ALA A 192 11.38 5.15 15.68
CA ALA A 192 11.54 6.45 16.35
C ALA A 192 11.38 6.37 17.87
N PHE A 193 10.49 5.50 18.36
CA PHE A 193 10.20 5.35 19.80
C PHE A 193 10.80 4.10 20.43
N SER A 194 11.67 3.37 19.73
CA SER A 194 12.30 2.12 20.21
C SER A 194 11.29 1.14 20.84
N LEU A 195 10.15 0.94 20.17
CA LEU A 195 9.05 0.16 20.71
C LEU A 195 9.42 -1.31 20.88
N GLN A 196 9.01 -1.90 22.01
CA GLN A 196 9.33 -3.28 22.34
C GLN A 196 8.44 -4.29 21.59
N HIS A 197 8.98 -5.49 21.32
CA HIS A 197 8.31 -6.55 20.56
C HIS A 197 6.89 -6.90 21.09
N ALA A 198 6.69 -6.92 22.41
CA ALA A 198 5.40 -7.21 23.03
C ALA A 198 4.33 -6.16 22.67
N LEU A 199 4.72 -4.88 22.59
CA LEU A 199 3.82 -3.78 22.23
C LEU A 199 3.42 -3.87 20.75
N LEU A 200 4.36 -4.14 19.85
CA LEU A 200 4.05 -4.31 18.43
C LEU A 200 3.15 -5.54 18.17
N MET A 201 3.42 -6.67 18.83
CA MET A 201 2.53 -7.84 18.72
C MET A 201 1.14 -7.57 19.28
N GLY A 202 1.05 -6.85 20.40
CA GLY A 202 -0.21 -6.36 20.94
C GLY A 202 -0.96 -5.49 19.93
N ALA A 203 -0.27 -4.50 19.33
CA ALA A 203 -0.84 -3.61 18.32
C ALA A 203 -1.37 -4.38 17.10
N ALA A 204 -0.59 -5.34 16.60
CA ALA A 204 -1.02 -6.22 15.51
C ALA A 204 -2.32 -6.97 15.84
N SER A 205 -2.39 -7.55 17.04
CA SER A 205 -3.57 -8.25 17.52
C SER A 205 -4.79 -7.33 17.71
N GLY A 206 -4.58 -6.11 18.20
CA GLY A 206 -5.66 -5.14 18.39
C GLY A 206 -6.27 -4.72 17.06
N ILE A 207 -5.41 -4.46 16.07
CA ILE A 207 -5.85 -4.15 14.70
C ILE A 207 -6.61 -5.33 14.09
N ALA A 208 -6.06 -6.54 14.18
CA ALA A 208 -6.70 -7.73 13.62
C ALA A 208 -8.05 -8.06 14.27
N PHE A 209 -8.20 -7.79 15.58
CA PHE A 209 -9.48 -7.92 16.28
C PHE A 209 -10.53 -6.99 15.70
N VAL A 210 -10.18 -5.72 15.48
CA VAL A 210 -11.09 -4.74 14.86
C VAL A 210 -11.43 -5.15 13.42
N LEU A 211 -10.44 -5.53 12.61
CA LEU A 211 -10.69 -6.00 11.22
C LEU A 211 -11.61 -7.23 11.18
N GLY A 212 -11.38 -8.21 12.06
CA GLY A 212 -12.20 -9.41 12.14
C GLY A 212 -13.60 -9.18 12.73
N GLY A 213 -13.80 -8.15 13.54
CA GLY A 213 -15.08 -7.86 14.20
C GLY A 213 -15.95 -6.85 13.45
N TRP A 214 -15.35 -5.87 12.78
CA TRP A 214 -16.06 -4.70 12.26
C TRP A 214 -17.15 -5.05 11.24
N ARG A 215 -16.80 -5.84 10.21
CA ARG A 215 -17.74 -6.19 9.14
C ARG A 215 -18.85 -7.14 9.60
N PRO A 216 -18.58 -8.22 10.37
CA PRO A 216 -19.65 -9.04 10.95
C PRO A 216 -20.61 -8.24 11.81
N VAL A 217 -20.10 -7.37 12.69
CA VAL A 217 -20.94 -6.51 13.54
C VAL A 217 -21.81 -5.59 12.66
N GLN A 218 -21.24 -5.00 11.61
CA GLN A 218 -22.00 -4.16 10.68
C GLN A 218 -23.13 -4.94 9.98
N LEU A 219 -22.88 -6.16 9.50
CA LEU A 219 -23.87 -6.99 8.81
C LEU A 219 -25.01 -7.44 9.72
N LEU A 220 -24.69 -7.71 10.99
CA LEU A 220 -25.67 -8.05 12.02
C LEU A 220 -26.54 -6.86 12.37
N LEU A 221 -25.93 -5.68 12.60
CA LEU A 221 -26.66 -4.45 12.95
C LEU A 221 -27.53 -3.94 11.79
N SER A 222 -27.14 -4.20 10.54
CA SER A 222 -27.93 -3.85 9.36
C SER A 222 -28.94 -4.92 8.95
N SER A 223 -29.13 -5.98 9.76
CA SER A 223 -30.01 -7.13 9.48
C SER A 223 -29.79 -7.78 8.10
N LYS A 224 -28.58 -7.69 7.55
CA LYS A 224 -28.24 -8.23 6.23
C LYS A 224 -27.93 -9.72 6.26
N MET A 225 -27.44 -10.20 7.40
CA MET A 225 -27.10 -11.59 7.64
C MET A 225 -27.67 -12.00 8.98
N GLY A 226 -28.36 -13.14 9.03
CA GLY A 226 -28.87 -13.68 10.28
C GLY A 226 -27.74 -14.05 11.24
N PHE A 227 -28.02 -14.01 12.54
CA PHE A 227 -27.05 -14.37 13.58
C PHE A 227 -26.47 -15.78 13.39
N ILE A 228 -27.32 -16.76 13.04
CA ILE A 228 -26.90 -18.16 12.87
C ILE A 228 -25.93 -18.35 11.68
N PRO A 229 -26.24 -17.90 10.45
CA PRO A 229 -25.26 -17.92 9.35
C PRO A 229 -23.95 -17.20 9.67
N LEU A 230 -24.03 -16.05 10.35
CA LEU A 230 -22.86 -15.25 10.70
C LEU A 230 -21.93 -16.00 11.67
N VAL A 231 -22.46 -16.57 12.74
CA VAL A 231 -21.68 -17.36 13.70
C VAL A 231 -21.11 -18.61 13.04
N PHE A 232 -21.89 -19.28 12.20
CA PHE A 232 -21.44 -20.46 11.46
C PHE A 232 -20.25 -20.14 10.55
N LEU A 233 -20.32 -19.07 9.76
CA LEU A 233 -19.24 -18.66 8.85
C LEU A 233 -17.98 -18.21 9.58
N LEU A 234 -18.13 -17.47 10.69
CA LEU A 234 -17.01 -17.10 11.56
C LEU A 234 -16.32 -18.35 12.12
N ALA A 235 -17.11 -19.31 12.62
CA ALA A 235 -16.59 -20.57 13.14
C ALA A 235 -15.92 -21.41 12.06
N ALA A 236 -16.50 -21.48 10.86
CA ALA A 236 -15.95 -22.20 9.71
C ALA A 236 -14.61 -21.60 9.27
N GLY A 237 -14.53 -20.26 9.16
CA GLY A 237 -13.28 -19.55 8.83
C GLY A 237 -12.21 -19.73 9.90
N ALA A 238 -12.61 -19.66 11.18
CA ALA A 238 -11.70 -19.91 12.30
C ALA A 238 -11.17 -21.35 12.30
N ALA A 239 -12.04 -22.33 12.08
CA ALA A 239 -11.66 -23.74 11.98
C ALA A 239 -10.72 -23.98 10.80
N PHE A 240 -11.03 -23.43 9.63
CA PHE A 240 -10.20 -23.55 8.43
C PHE A 240 -8.78 -23.03 8.68
N VAL A 241 -8.63 -21.80 9.18
CA VAL A 241 -7.30 -21.23 9.44
C VAL A 241 -6.58 -21.95 10.57
N HIS A 242 -7.30 -22.39 11.61
CA HIS A 242 -6.71 -23.15 12.70
C HIS A 242 -6.15 -24.50 12.23
N VAL A 243 -6.95 -25.27 11.48
CA VAL A 243 -6.55 -26.58 10.93
C VAL A 243 -5.39 -26.42 9.96
N SER A 244 -5.50 -25.49 9.00
CA SER A 244 -4.43 -25.21 8.03
C SER A 244 -3.13 -24.82 8.73
N SER A 245 -3.20 -23.89 9.69
CA SER A 245 -2.02 -23.46 10.45
C SER A 245 -1.41 -24.61 11.24
N SER A 246 -2.23 -25.35 11.99
CA SER A 246 -1.77 -26.46 12.84
C SER A 246 -1.15 -27.60 12.02
N SER A 247 -1.66 -27.88 10.83
CA SER A 247 -1.07 -28.85 9.90
C SER A 247 0.30 -28.40 9.39
N ILE A 248 0.44 -27.14 8.98
CA ILE A 248 1.72 -26.57 8.54
C ILE A 248 2.76 -26.59 9.66
N LEU A 249 2.36 -26.20 10.88
CA LEU A 249 3.21 -26.23 12.08
C LEU A 249 3.67 -27.66 12.43
N LYS A 250 2.78 -28.66 12.35
CA LYS A 250 3.14 -30.08 12.57
C LYS A 250 4.11 -30.59 11.50
N LEU A 251 3.91 -30.23 10.23
CA LEU A 251 4.79 -30.63 9.13
C LEU A 251 6.19 -30.02 9.27
N ALA A 252 6.27 -28.74 9.64
CA ALA A 252 7.53 -28.06 9.92
C ALA A 252 8.26 -28.68 11.13
N GLY A 253 7.53 -29.08 12.16
CA GLY A 253 8.09 -29.80 13.33
C GLY A 253 8.65 -31.18 12.99
N ARG A 254 7.95 -31.98 12.16
CA ARG A 254 8.39 -33.31 11.71
C ARG A 254 9.64 -33.26 10.82
N LYS A 255 9.75 -32.24 9.96
CA LYS A 255 10.92 -32.04 9.08
C LYS A 255 12.19 -31.71 9.86
N LYS A 256 12.06 -31.17 11.09
CA LYS A 256 13.21 -30.92 11.99
C LYS A 256 13.74 -32.19 12.65
N THR A 257 12.95 -33.25 12.71
CA THR A 257 13.34 -34.56 13.29
C THR A 257 13.80 -35.60 12.27
N SER A 258 13.75 -35.31 10.96
CA SER A 258 14.09 -36.28 9.90
C SER A 258 14.94 -35.65 8.78
N SER A 259 16.15 -36.19 8.57
CA SER A 259 17.15 -35.98 7.49
C SER A 259 18.05 -34.72 7.62
N VAL A 260 19.40 -34.78 7.63
CA VAL A 260 20.37 -35.40 6.68
C VAL A 260 20.19 -34.85 5.25
N SER A 261 21.02 -33.85 4.88
CA SER A 261 21.48 -33.37 3.53
C SER A 261 20.65 -33.75 2.27
N LEU A 262 20.12 -32.89 1.38
CA LEU A 262 20.57 -31.69 0.59
C LEU A 262 19.33 -31.14 -0.22
N PRO A 263 19.35 -30.06 -1.05
CA PRO A 263 20.36 -29.02 -1.30
C PRO A 263 19.88 -27.58 -1.00
N THR A 264 20.83 -26.67 -1.10
CA THR A 264 20.79 -25.22 -0.84
C THR A 264 19.79 -24.44 -1.68
N VAL A 265 18.73 -23.93 -1.04
CA VAL A 265 18.08 -22.66 -1.38
C VAL A 265 17.88 -21.91 -0.06
N ASN A 266 18.78 -20.95 0.19
CA ASN A 266 18.86 -20.00 1.32
C ASN A 266 18.23 -20.43 2.66
N SER A 267 19.10 -20.97 3.48
CA SER A 267 19.03 -21.25 4.91
C SER A 267 18.50 -20.08 5.74
N PHE A 268 17.20 -20.08 6.07
CA PHE A 268 16.72 -19.43 7.28
C PHE A 268 16.06 -20.49 8.17
N PRO A 269 16.63 -20.82 9.34
CA PRO A 269 15.93 -21.62 10.33
C PRO A 269 14.77 -20.77 10.87
N VAL A 270 13.62 -20.83 10.21
CA VAL A 270 12.43 -20.09 10.63
C VAL A 270 11.97 -20.69 11.96
N SER A 271 12.07 -19.90 13.04
CA SER A 271 11.55 -20.33 14.34
C SER A 271 10.05 -20.63 14.22
N VAL A 272 9.53 -21.57 15.01
CA VAL A 272 8.08 -21.89 15.07
C VAL A 272 7.25 -20.62 15.26
N LEU A 273 7.79 -19.65 16.00
CA LEU A 273 7.18 -18.36 16.27
C LEU A 273 7.17 -17.44 15.05
N THR A 274 8.24 -17.43 14.26
CA THR A 274 8.32 -16.70 13.01
C THR A 274 7.35 -17.28 11.98
N LEU A 275 7.28 -18.61 11.87
CA LEU A 275 6.34 -19.31 11.00
C LEU A 275 4.88 -18.98 11.37
N GLN A 276 4.57 -18.92 12.67
CA GLN A 276 3.25 -18.52 13.14
C GLN A 276 2.88 -17.07 12.76
N SER A 277 3.84 -16.15 12.78
CA SER A 277 3.63 -14.77 12.31
C SER A 277 3.37 -14.71 10.80
N PHE A 278 4.09 -15.51 10.00
CA PHE A 278 3.81 -15.63 8.56
C PHE A 278 2.43 -16.24 8.27
N LEU A 279 2.02 -17.28 9.00
CA LEU A 279 0.67 -17.85 8.89
C LEU A 279 -0.42 -16.84 9.25
N SER A 280 -0.15 -15.98 10.23
CA SER A 280 -1.07 -14.89 10.60
C SER A 280 -1.16 -13.81 9.52
N CYS A 281 -0.06 -13.54 8.81
CA CYS A 281 -0.08 -12.69 7.61
C CYS A 281 -0.93 -13.32 6.49
N GLY A 282 -0.89 -14.65 6.34
CA GLY A 282 -1.77 -15.37 5.42
C GLY A 282 -3.26 -15.18 5.73
N ALA A 283 -3.65 -15.12 7.01
CA ALA A 283 -5.02 -14.79 7.40
C ALA A 283 -5.41 -13.35 7.04
N VAL A 284 -4.48 -12.38 7.22
CA VAL A 284 -4.69 -10.99 6.76
C VAL A 284 -4.78 -10.91 5.23
N ALA A 285 -4.01 -11.72 4.51
CA ALA A 285 -4.07 -11.81 3.05
C ALA A 285 -5.45 -12.30 2.58
N LEU A 286 -6.00 -13.34 3.21
CA LEU A 286 -7.33 -13.86 2.91
C LEU A 286 -8.42 -12.79 3.15
N HIS A 287 -8.30 -12.03 4.24
CA HIS A 287 -9.19 -10.89 4.50
C HIS A 287 -9.04 -9.80 3.43
N ALA A 288 -7.81 -9.42 3.08
CA ALA A 288 -7.56 -8.42 2.04
C ALA A 288 -8.09 -8.87 0.66
N LEU A 289 -7.98 -10.16 0.35
CA LEU A 289 -8.51 -10.77 -0.86
C LEU A 289 -10.04 -10.69 -0.91
N ALA A 290 -10.73 -11.11 0.16
CA ALA A 290 -12.19 -11.04 0.26
C ALA A 290 -12.70 -9.59 0.16
N GLU A 291 -11.96 -8.64 0.72
CA GLU A 291 -12.27 -7.22 0.62
C GLU A 291 -12.07 -6.67 -0.78
N GLY A 292 -10.95 -6.99 -1.41
CA GLY A 292 -10.68 -6.60 -2.79
C GLY A 292 -11.72 -7.16 -3.75
N LEU A 293 -12.21 -8.39 -3.54
CA LEU A 293 -13.30 -8.98 -4.34
C LEU A 293 -14.59 -8.15 -4.22
N ALA A 294 -14.99 -7.79 -2.99
CA ALA A 294 -16.15 -6.92 -2.76
C ALA A 294 -15.96 -5.52 -3.37
N LEU A 295 -14.75 -4.97 -3.29
CA LEU A 295 -14.37 -3.69 -3.87
C LEU A 295 -14.43 -3.70 -5.40
N GLY A 296 -13.88 -4.72 -6.04
CA GLY A 296 -13.88 -4.84 -7.50
C GLY A 296 -15.29 -4.91 -8.07
N VAL A 297 -16.21 -5.59 -7.38
CA VAL A 297 -17.63 -5.63 -7.80
C VAL A 297 -18.35 -4.31 -7.54
N ALA A 298 -17.98 -3.58 -6.49
CA ALA A 298 -18.61 -2.32 -6.12
C ALA A 298 -18.10 -1.11 -6.94
N ALA A 299 -16.83 -1.12 -7.34
CA ALA A 299 -16.16 0.06 -7.89
C ALA A 299 -16.73 0.53 -9.24
N PRO A 300 -17.04 -0.34 -10.23
CA PRO A 300 -17.67 0.08 -11.48
C PRO A 300 -19.09 0.66 -11.30
N LYS A 301 -19.77 0.28 -10.21
CA LYS A 301 -21.16 0.67 -9.90
C LYS A 301 -21.25 1.90 -8.99
N ALA A 302 -20.12 2.51 -8.66
CA ALA A 302 -20.06 3.69 -7.79
C ALA A 302 -20.37 4.97 -8.60
N TYR A 303 -21.51 5.60 -8.32
CA TYR A 303 -21.90 6.89 -8.90
C TYR A 303 -21.59 8.07 -7.95
N GLY A 304 -21.42 9.28 -8.50
CA GLY A 304 -21.23 10.51 -7.72
C GLY A 304 -19.91 10.56 -6.95
N LEU A 305 -19.95 10.97 -5.66
CA LEU A 305 -18.77 11.06 -4.79
C LEU A 305 -18.05 9.70 -4.58
N GLY A 306 -18.71 8.58 -4.92
CA GLY A 306 -18.13 7.23 -4.95
C GLY A 306 -16.98 7.07 -5.96
N GLN A 307 -16.91 7.90 -7.00
CA GLN A 307 -15.77 7.95 -7.92
C GLN A 307 -14.49 8.54 -7.28
N HIS A 308 -14.63 9.24 -6.15
CA HIS A 308 -13.55 9.87 -5.39
C HIS A 308 -13.14 9.08 -4.14
N MET A 309 -13.47 7.78 -4.08
CA MET A 309 -13.17 6.87 -2.98
C MET A 309 -11.67 6.61 -2.71
N VAL A 310 -10.77 7.27 -3.44
CA VAL A 310 -9.30 7.15 -3.36
C VAL A 310 -8.74 7.31 -1.94
N LEU A 311 -9.16 8.36 -1.23
CA LEU A 311 -8.61 8.67 0.09
C LEU A 311 -9.15 7.73 1.20
N PRO A 312 -10.47 7.44 1.29
CA PRO A 312 -11.01 6.53 2.30
C PRO A 312 -10.57 5.08 2.10
N VAL A 313 -10.47 4.63 0.84
CA VAL A 313 -10.08 3.27 0.49
C VAL A 313 -8.62 3.01 0.89
N SER A 314 -7.75 4.00 0.72
CA SER A 314 -6.34 3.92 1.16
C SER A 314 -6.21 3.89 2.69
N LEU A 315 -7.03 4.65 3.42
CA LEU A 315 -7.06 4.66 4.91
C LEU A 315 -7.50 3.30 5.48
N HIS A 316 -8.40 2.60 4.80
CA HIS A 316 -8.83 1.25 5.19
C HIS A 316 -7.73 0.18 4.99
N GLY A 317 -6.75 0.45 4.12
CA GLY A 317 -5.57 -0.38 3.91
C GLY A 317 -4.51 -0.23 5.00
N LEU A 318 -4.41 0.95 5.65
CA LEU A 318 -3.37 1.25 6.65
C LEU A 318 -3.37 0.24 7.82
N PRO A 319 -4.51 -0.13 8.44
CA PRO A 319 -4.51 -1.09 9.54
C PRO A 319 -3.97 -2.47 9.13
N ARG A 320 -4.30 -2.96 7.93
CA ARG A 320 -3.82 -4.26 7.45
C ARG A 320 -2.30 -4.29 7.29
N GLY A 321 -1.77 -3.23 6.68
CA GLY A 321 -0.33 -2.98 6.58
C GLY A 321 0.37 -2.94 7.92
N ALA A 322 -0.15 -2.11 8.82
CA ALA A 322 0.32 -1.94 10.17
C ALA A 322 0.31 -3.26 10.95
N ALA A 323 -0.76 -4.06 10.87
CA ALA A 323 -0.88 -5.34 11.56
C ALA A 323 0.16 -6.36 11.08
N VAL A 324 0.34 -6.48 9.76
CA VAL A 324 1.31 -7.42 9.17
C VAL A 324 2.74 -6.98 9.47
N ALA A 325 3.05 -5.71 9.27
CA ALA A 325 4.36 -5.15 9.54
C ALA A 325 4.77 -5.29 11.01
N SER A 326 3.89 -4.96 11.95
CA SER A 326 4.16 -5.12 13.39
C SER A 326 4.23 -6.57 13.83
N CYS A 327 3.41 -7.45 13.26
CA CYS A 327 3.47 -8.88 13.54
C CYS A 327 4.81 -9.50 13.09
N ILE A 328 5.26 -9.20 11.88
CA ILE A 328 6.53 -9.72 11.34
C ILE A 328 7.71 -9.07 12.04
N TYR A 329 7.70 -7.75 12.28
CA TYR A 329 8.78 -7.05 12.94
C TYR A 329 8.91 -7.48 14.40
N GLY A 330 7.78 -7.64 15.10
CA GLY A 330 7.74 -8.19 16.44
C GLY A 330 8.38 -9.58 16.52
N ALA A 331 8.22 -10.41 15.49
CA ALA A 331 8.72 -11.78 15.48
C ALA A 331 10.14 -11.96 14.92
N THR A 332 10.62 -11.05 14.08
CA THR A 332 11.89 -11.21 13.33
C THR A 332 12.89 -10.09 13.55
N ALA A 333 12.45 -8.94 14.05
CA ALA A 333 13.21 -7.67 14.06
C ALA A 333 13.72 -7.22 12.66
N SER A 334 13.20 -7.80 11.57
CA SER A 334 13.65 -7.51 10.21
C SER A 334 12.74 -6.48 9.54
N LEU A 335 13.26 -5.26 9.34
CA LEU A 335 12.55 -4.20 8.63
C LEU A 335 12.22 -4.60 7.18
N PRO A 336 13.16 -5.18 6.38
CA PRO A 336 12.86 -5.59 5.02
C PRO A 336 11.78 -6.67 4.95
N ALA A 337 11.80 -7.66 5.85
CA ALA A 337 10.79 -8.71 5.87
C ALA A 337 9.39 -8.16 6.18
N SER A 338 9.30 -7.20 7.11
CA SER A 338 8.04 -6.55 7.47
C SER A 338 7.48 -5.68 6.35
N LEU A 339 8.34 -4.91 5.67
CA LEU A 339 7.93 -4.09 4.53
C LEU A 339 7.54 -4.95 3.32
N ALA A 340 8.29 -6.03 3.05
CA ALA A 340 7.93 -6.99 2.01
C ALA A 340 6.57 -7.65 2.30
N ALA A 341 6.31 -8.05 3.55
CA ALA A 341 5.03 -8.61 3.94
C ALA A 341 3.88 -7.58 3.79
N ALA A 342 4.11 -6.32 4.18
CA ALA A 342 3.13 -5.25 4.01
C ALA A 342 2.84 -4.96 2.52
N ALA A 343 3.87 -4.95 1.67
CA ALA A 343 3.75 -4.79 0.23
C ALA A 343 2.95 -5.93 -0.41
N LEU A 344 3.25 -7.19 -0.04
CA LEU A 344 2.53 -8.36 -0.52
C LEU A 344 1.03 -8.30 -0.17
N ILE A 345 0.69 -7.86 1.05
CA ILE A 345 -0.70 -7.66 1.47
C ILE A 345 -1.34 -6.50 0.69
N GLY A 346 -0.56 -5.46 0.39
CA GLY A 346 -0.93 -4.40 -0.53
C GLY A 346 -1.40 -4.93 -1.87
N PHE A 347 -0.73 -5.93 -2.45
CA PHE A 347 -1.14 -6.49 -3.73
C PHE A 347 -2.40 -7.36 -3.69
N MET A 348 -2.75 -7.98 -2.55
CA MET A 348 -3.89 -8.92 -2.47
C MET A 348 -5.24 -8.28 -2.77
N GLY A 349 -5.43 -7.02 -2.37
CA GLY A 349 -6.65 -6.26 -2.62
C GLY A 349 -6.87 -5.91 -4.10
N PRO A 350 -5.91 -5.22 -4.75
CA PRO A 350 -5.97 -4.94 -6.18
C PRO A 350 -6.13 -6.19 -7.03
N THR A 351 -5.39 -7.28 -6.74
CA THR A 351 -5.44 -8.49 -7.56
C THR A 351 -6.81 -9.16 -7.51
N SER A 352 -7.45 -9.26 -6.35
CA SER A 352 -8.81 -9.80 -6.27
C SER A 352 -9.87 -8.85 -6.80
N ALA A 353 -9.68 -7.53 -6.68
CA ALA A 353 -10.58 -6.55 -7.25
C ALA A 353 -10.56 -6.58 -8.78
N ILE A 354 -9.36 -6.55 -9.38
CA ILE A 354 -9.15 -6.71 -10.82
C ILE A 354 -9.72 -8.04 -11.29
N GLY A 355 -9.42 -9.13 -10.57
CA GLY A 355 -9.96 -10.45 -10.86
C GLY A 355 -11.49 -10.49 -10.84
N ALA A 356 -12.14 -9.80 -9.89
CA ALA A 356 -13.59 -9.69 -9.80
C ALA A 356 -14.20 -8.99 -11.02
N ILE A 357 -13.59 -7.88 -11.44
CA ILE A 357 -14.03 -7.09 -12.60
C ILE A 357 -13.87 -7.92 -13.88
N LEU A 358 -12.70 -8.52 -14.09
CA LEU A 358 -12.42 -9.32 -15.29
C LEU A 358 -13.27 -10.60 -15.37
N ALA A 359 -13.56 -11.23 -14.24
CA ALA A 359 -14.39 -12.43 -14.18
C ALA A 359 -15.89 -12.13 -14.14
N GLY A 360 -16.31 -10.86 -14.12
CA GLY A 360 -17.72 -10.47 -14.07
C GLY A 360 -18.46 -10.98 -12.82
N ILE A 361 -17.76 -11.08 -11.69
CA ILE A 361 -18.33 -11.61 -10.44
C ILE A 361 -19.42 -10.66 -9.94
N ASP A 362 -20.57 -11.21 -9.55
CA ASP A 362 -21.64 -10.44 -8.95
C ASP A 362 -21.45 -10.26 -7.43
N TYR A 363 -22.28 -9.45 -6.79
CA TYR A 363 -22.17 -9.21 -5.35
C TYR A 363 -22.71 -10.40 -4.52
N SER A 364 -23.30 -11.42 -5.17
CA SER A 364 -23.97 -12.51 -4.49
C SER A 364 -22.98 -13.34 -3.69
N GLY A 365 -23.23 -13.51 -2.39
CA GLY A 365 -22.36 -14.32 -1.53
C GLY A 365 -21.05 -13.67 -1.08
N LEU A 366 -20.68 -12.48 -1.57
CA LEU A 366 -19.43 -11.81 -1.15
C LEU A 366 -19.39 -11.47 0.34
N ASP A 367 -20.54 -11.12 0.92
CA ASP A 367 -20.65 -10.92 2.37
C ASP A 367 -20.36 -12.23 3.15
N HIS A 368 -20.65 -13.41 2.57
CA HIS A 368 -20.35 -14.70 3.20
C HIS A 368 -18.85 -15.01 3.15
N VAL A 369 -18.22 -14.75 2.00
CA VAL A 369 -16.76 -14.88 1.80
C VAL A 369 -16.01 -13.97 2.77
N MET A 370 -16.49 -12.73 2.93
CA MET A 370 -15.92 -11.77 3.87
C MET A 370 -16.03 -12.24 5.32
N VAL A 371 -17.22 -12.67 5.78
CA VAL A 371 -17.39 -13.16 7.16
C VAL A 371 -16.55 -14.41 7.42
N PHE A 372 -16.42 -15.31 6.44
CA PHE A 372 -15.50 -16.44 6.51
C PHE A 372 -14.05 -15.98 6.70
N ALA A 373 -13.58 -15.00 5.92
CA ALA A 373 -12.23 -14.46 6.04
C ALA A 373 -11.98 -13.76 7.39
N CYS A 374 -12.97 -13.01 7.91
CA CYS A 374 -12.94 -12.42 9.25
C CYS A 374 -12.77 -13.48 10.34
N GLY A 375 -13.45 -14.62 10.22
CA GLY A 375 -13.33 -15.76 11.15
C GLY A 375 -11.89 -16.29 11.26
N GLY A 376 -11.15 -16.26 10.15
CA GLY A 376 -9.74 -16.70 10.09
C GLY A 376 -8.75 -15.82 10.88
N LEU A 377 -9.09 -14.57 11.16
CA LEU A 377 -8.22 -13.65 11.91
C LEU A 377 -8.16 -13.99 13.41
N LEU A 378 -9.28 -14.43 13.99
CA LEU A 378 -9.41 -14.73 15.42
C LEU A 378 -8.40 -15.78 15.93
N PRO A 379 -8.32 -17.00 15.35
CA PRO A 379 -7.39 -18.02 15.84
C PRO A 379 -5.92 -17.67 15.57
N SER A 380 -5.66 -16.90 14.51
CA SER A 380 -4.31 -16.48 14.11
C SER A 380 -3.73 -15.49 15.13
N PHE A 381 -4.47 -14.41 15.39
CA PHE A 381 -4.04 -13.37 16.31
C PHE A 381 -4.27 -13.73 17.78
N GLY A 382 -5.19 -14.66 18.10
CA GLY A 382 -5.35 -15.18 19.46
C GLY A 382 -4.09 -15.86 20.00
N ARG A 383 -3.31 -16.55 19.15
CA ARG A 383 -2.00 -17.09 19.55
C ARG A 383 -0.93 -15.99 19.70
N ILE A 384 -1.03 -14.92 18.91
CA ILE A 384 -0.13 -13.75 19.02
C ILE A 384 -0.40 -12.97 20.31
N VAL A 385 -1.67 -12.80 20.71
CA VAL A 385 -2.04 -12.21 22.01
C VAL A 385 -1.44 -12.99 23.16
N LYS A 386 -1.59 -14.32 23.17
CA LYS A 386 -1.00 -15.19 24.21
C LYS A 386 0.51 -15.02 24.29
N ARG A 387 1.19 -14.91 23.14
CA ARG A 387 2.62 -14.64 23.08
C ARG A 387 2.98 -13.25 23.62
N ALA A 388 2.29 -12.20 23.20
CA ALA A 388 2.52 -10.84 23.68
C ALA A 388 2.37 -10.75 25.20
N ALA A 389 1.34 -11.39 25.75
CA ALA A 389 1.11 -11.49 27.19
C ALA A 389 2.22 -12.27 27.91
N SER A 390 2.72 -13.36 27.33
CA SER A 390 3.85 -14.11 27.92
C SER A 390 5.17 -13.35 27.95
N LEU A 391 5.38 -12.39 27.03
CA LEU A 391 6.59 -11.56 26.99
C LEU A 391 6.52 -10.43 28.01
N ASP A 392 5.44 -9.65 27.98
CA ASP A 392 5.17 -8.58 28.94
C ASP A 392 3.66 -8.26 28.89
N THR A 393 2.92 -8.68 29.90
CA THR A 393 1.46 -8.50 29.97
C THR A 393 1.06 -7.03 29.86
N ARG A 394 1.79 -6.12 30.51
CA ARG A 394 1.45 -4.69 30.53
C ARG A 394 1.64 -4.07 29.15
N LYS A 395 2.79 -4.33 28.51
CA LYS A 395 3.08 -3.79 27.18
C LYS A 395 2.27 -4.46 26.08
N GLY A 396 2.02 -5.76 26.19
CA GLY A 396 1.13 -6.48 25.28
C GLY A 396 -0.30 -5.94 25.33
N SER A 397 -0.83 -5.68 26.54
CA SER A 397 -2.17 -5.11 26.72
C SER A 397 -2.24 -3.65 26.24
N CYS A 398 -1.22 -2.85 26.51
CA CYS A 398 -1.11 -1.48 26.01
C CYS A 398 -1.07 -1.46 24.47
N GLY A 399 -0.26 -2.33 23.85
CA GLY A 399 -0.22 -2.52 22.42
C GLY A 399 -1.59 -2.90 21.84
N LEU A 400 -2.30 -3.85 22.48
CA LEU A 400 -3.64 -4.25 22.07
C LEU A 400 -4.61 -3.06 22.03
N ILE A 401 -4.65 -2.24 23.08
CA ILE A 401 -5.49 -1.05 23.16
C ILE A 401 -5.12 -0.04 22.07
N PHE A 402 -3.81 0.21 21.88
CA PHE A 402 -3.34 1.10 20.82
C PHE A 402 -3.75 0.62 19.43
N GLY A 403 -3.60 -0.68 19.15
CA GLY A 403 -4.00 -1.29 17.88
C GLY A 403 -5.50 -1.19 17.63
N VAL A 404 -6.33 -1.42 18.66
CA VAL A 404 -7.78 -1.24 18.58
C VAL A 404 -8.11 0.22 18.28
N GLY A 405 -7.51 1.17 19.00
CA GLY A 405 -7.73 2.61 18.79
C GLY A 405 -7.34 3.06 17.38
N PHE A 406 -6.15 2.68 16.92
CA PHE A 406 -5.65 3.00 15.59
C PHE A 406 -6.55 2.45 14.48
N ALA A 407 -6.91 1.16 14.56
CA ALA A 407 -7.81 0.55 13.58
C ALA A 407 -9.20 1.18 13.60
N THR A 408 -9.77 1.41 14.78
CA THR A 408 -11.09 2.05 14.93
C THR A 408 -11.07 3.46 14.35
N LEU A 409 -10.01 4.25 14.58
CA LEU A 409 -9.84 5.58 14.01
C LEU A 409 -9.80 5.51 12.48
N CYS A 410 -8.96 4.63 11.90
CA CYS A 410 -8.86 4.48 10.44
C CYS A 410 -10.21 4.07 9.82
N LEU A 411 -10.93 3.12 10.44
CA LEU A 411 -12.24 2.66 9.96
C LEU A 411 -13.33 3.72 10.13
N THR A 412 -13.31 4.48 11.22
CA THR A 412 -14.28 5.56 11.46
C THR A 412 -14.03 6.73 10.52
N CYS A 413 -12.76 7.10 10.27
CA CYS A 413 -12.41 8.08 9.25
C CYS A 413 -12.87 7.61 7.86
N THR A 414 -12.70 6.32 7.54
CA THR A 414 -13.23 5.73 6.31
C THR A 414 -14.75 5.89 6.23
N LYS A 415 -15.48 5.58 7.31
CA LYS A 415 -16.94 5.80 7.40
C LYS A 415 -17.33 7.26 7.24
N LEU A 416 -16.62 8.19 7.89
CA LEU A 416 -16.93 9.63 7.85
C LEU A 416 -16.80 10.19 6.44
N VAL A 417 -15.77 9.78 5.70
CA VAL A 417 -15.60 10.23 4.32
C VAL A 417 -16.55 9.49 3.36
N CYS A 418 -16.93 8.26 3.68
CA CYS A 418 -17.83 7.46 2.86
C CYS A 418 -19.33 7.60 3.22
N LEU A 419 -19.71 8.43 4.21
CA LEU A 419 -21.11 8.70 4.60
C LEU A 419 -21.99 9.19 3.43
N HIS A 420 -21.37 9.73 2.38
CA HIS A 420 -22.03 10.19 1.15
C HIS A 420 -21.77 9.27 -0.07
N THR A 421 -21.28 8.05 0.15
CA THR A 421 -21.02 7.09 -0.93
C THR A 421 -21.80 5.79 -0.72
N PRO A 422 -22.39 5.20 -1.77
CA PRO A 422 -23.09 3.91 -1.71
C PRO A 422 -22.19 2.72 -1.34
N TYR A 423 -20.91 2.96 -1.06
CA TYR A 423 -19.92 1.99 -0.60
C TYR A 423 -20.03 1.66 0.90
N CYS A 424 -20.41 2.63 1.75
CA CYS A 424 -20.38 2.44 3.22
C CYS A 424 -21.66 1.87 3.83
N ASN A 425 -22.79 2.12 3.18
CA ASN A 425 -23.98 1.32 3.34
C ASN A 425 -23.81 0.25 2.26
N SER A 426 -23.37 -0.96 2.57
CA SER A 426 -24.33 -2.06 2.65
C SER A 426 -25.75 -1.72 2.15
N ALA A 427 -25.95 -1.20 0.94
CA ALA A 427 -27.29 -0.83 0.49
C ALA A 427 -27.51 -0.98 -1.02
N PRO A 428 -28.69 -1.53 -1.38
CA PRO A 428 -29.04 -2.08 -2.68
C PRO A 428 -29.80 -1.03 -3.51
N GLU A 429 -29.33 0.22 -3.49
CA GLU A 429 -30.01 1.35 -4.15
C GLU A 429 -29.29 1.80 -5.43
N ALA A 430 -28.09 1.29 -5.71
CA ALA A 430 -27.38 1.54 -6.97
C ALA A 430 -27.78 0.57 -8.11
N VAL A 431 -28.75 -0.32 -7.86
CA VAL A 431 -29.37 -1.19 -8.87
C VAL A 431 -30.89 -1.04 -8.78
N ARG A 432 -31.38 0.07 -9.34
CA ARG A 432 -32.66 0.09 -10.06
C ARG A 432 -32.47 0.84 -11.36
#